data_AF-A0A101FPB0-F1
#
_entry.id   AF-A0A101FPB0-F1
#
_cell.length_a   1.000
_cell.length_b   1.000
_cell.length_c   1.000
_cell.angle_alpha   90.00
_cell.angle_beta   90.00
_cell.angle_gamma   90.00
#
_symmetry.space_group_name_H-M   'P 1'
#
loop_
_entity.id
_entity.type
_entity.pdbx_description
1 polymer ?
#
loop_
_entity_poly.entity_id
_entity_poly.type
_entity_poly.pdbx_seq_one_letter_code
_entity_poly.pdbx_strand_id
1 'polypeptide(L)'
;MDERGVPASELQSELGAIRIANEVVAIIAGLAATEIPGIAGMSGGIVGGIAEMLGRKNLAKGVKVEVGEKETAVDLYVIVDYGIRIPDVAAQVQAN
;
A
#
# COMPACT_ATOMS: atom_id res chain seq x y z
N MET A 1 -14.51 -12.73 -17.66
CA MET A 1 -13.21 -12.96 -17.00
C MET A 1 -12.40 -11.71 -17.21
N ASP A 2 -12.30 -10.89 -16.17
CA ASP A 2 -11.21 -9.91 -16.04
C ASP A 2 -10.29 -10.39 -14.92
N GLU A 3 -9.01 -10.09 -15.05
CA GLU A 3 -7.93 -10.69 -14.26
C GLU A 3 -7.22 -9.54 -13.55
N ARG A 4 -7.68 -9.28 -12.30
CA ARG A 4 -7.14 -8.40 -11.25
C ARG A 4 -7.94 -7.11 -10.92
N GLY A 5 -9.26 -7.08 -11.10
CA GLY A 5 -10.09 -6.06 -10.46
C GLY A 5 -10.29 -6.35 -8.97
N VAL A 6 -9.53 -5.71 -8.08
CA VAL A 6 -9.76 -5.85 -6.63
C VAL A 6 -11.08 -5.14 -6.28
N PRO A 7 -12.13 -5.85 -5.83
CA PRO A 7 -13.46 -5.26 -5.64
C PRO A 7 -13.46 -4.26 -4.49
N ALA A 8 -14.12 -3.10 -4.66
CA ALA A 8 -14.34 -2.15 -3.58
C ALA A 8 -15.20 -2.80 -2.49
N SER A 9 -14.83 -2.62 -1.21
CA SER A 9 -15.65 -3.12 -0.10
C SER A 9 -16.86 -2.22 0.14
N GLU A 10 -17.98 -2.82 0.54
CA GLU A 10 -19.25 -2.11 0.78
C GLU A 10 -19.65 -2.23 2.25
N LEU A 11 -19.65 -1.10 2.96
CA LEU A 11 -20.12 -0.99 4.34
C LEU A 11 -21.55 -0.47 4.33
N GLN A 12 -22.50 -1.27 4.82
CA GLN A 12 -23.91 -0.87 4.94
C GLN A 12 -24.19 -0.21 6.29
N SER A 13 -24.81 0.96 6.26
CA SER A 13 -25.34 1.67 7.42
C SER A 13 -26.79 2.08 7.18
N GLU A 14 -27.53 2.48 8.22
CA GLU A 14 -28.90 3.00 8.09
C GLU A 14 -28.99 4.26 7.20
N LEU A 15 -27.85 4.95 6.96
CA LEU A 15 -27.74 6.14 6.12
C LEU A 15 -27.38 5.82 4.66
N GLY A 16 -27.18 4.55 4.30
CA GLY A 16 -26.75 4.10 2.98
C GLY A 16 -25.47 3.28 2.98
N ALA A 17 -24.90 3.08 1.79
CA ALA A 17 -23.71 2.26 1.58
C ALA A 17 -22.46 3.11 1.33
N ILE A 18 -21.38 2.83 2.06
CA ILE A 18 -20.06 3.42 1.85
C ILE A 18 -19.22 2.44 1.05
N ARG A 19 -18.63 2.91 -0.06
CA ARG A 19 -17.70 2.12 -0.89
C ARG A 19 -16.29 2.68 -0.79
N ILE A 20 -15.34 1.83 -0.38
CA ILE A 20 -13.93 2.20 -0.29
C ILE A 20 -13.17 1.44 -1.37
N ALA A 21 -12.52 2.18 -2.27
CA ALA A 21 -11.68 1.60 -3.29
C ALA A 21 -10.33 1.18 -2.68
N ASN A 22 -9.90 -0.06 -2.94
CA ASN A 22 -8.63 -0.58 -2.43
C ASN A 22 -7.43 0.27 -2.86
N GLU A 23 -7.48 0.86 -4.05
CA GLU A 23 -6.43 1.75 -4.55
C GLU A 23 -6.24 2.98 -3.67
N VAL A 24 -7.31 3.55 -3.12
CA VAL A 24 -7.23 4.72 -2.22
C VAL A 24 -6.50 4.34 -0.93
N VAL A 25 -6.86 3.19 -0.36
CA VAL A 25 -6.18 2.67 0.84
C VAL A 25 -4.71 2.38 0.54
N ALA A 26 -4.41 1.82 -0.62
CA ALA A 26 -3.05 1.51 -1.04
C ALA A 26 -2.18 2.77 -1.15
N ILE A 27 -2.73 3.85 -1.72
CA ILE A 27 -2.04 5.14 -1.82
C ILE A 27 -1.77 5.73 -0.44
N ILE A 28 -2.76 5.69 0.46
CA ILE A 28 -2.60 6.21 1.83
C ILE A 28 -1.51 5.44 2.57
N ALA A 29 -1.58 4.11 2.55
CA ALA A 29 -0.60 3.25 3.23
C ALA A 29 0.81 3.39 2.63
N GLY A 30 0.92 3.52 1.30
CA GLY A 30 2.19 3.76 0.63
C GLY A 30 2.82 5.09 1.01
N LEU A 31 2.03 6.17 1.04
CA LEU A 31 2.50 7.50 1.47
C LEU A 31 2.93 7.48 2.94
N ALA A 32 2.10 6.95 3.82
CA ALA A 32 2.39 6.81 5.25
C ALA A 32 3.70 6.03 5.50
N ALA A 33 3.90 4.90 4.81
CA ALA A 33 5.13 4.13 4.90
C ALA A 33 6.35 4.94 4.42
N THR A 34 6.24 5.71 3.34
CA THR A 34 7.37 6.53 2.84
C THR A 34 7.76 7.70 3.74
N GLU A 35 6.90 8.10 4.68
CA GLU A 35 7.21 9.16 5.66
C GLU A 35 8.05 8.64 6.84
N ILE A 36 8.12 7.32 7.04
CA ILE A 36 8.92 6.72 8.12
C ILE A 36 10.43 6.84 7.81
N PRO A 37 11.23 7.46 8.71
CA PRO A 37 12.67 7.51 8.56
C PRO A 37 13.31 6.12 8.41
N GLY A 38 14.15 5.96 7.41
CA GLY A 38 14.79 4.68 7.07
C GLY A 38 14.10 3.90 5.95
N ILE A 39 12.92 4.36 5.48
CA ILE A 39 12.32 3.87 4.23
C ILE A 39 12.81 4.74 3.07
N ALA A 40 13.60 4.13 2.19
CA ALA A 40 14.10 4.77 0.97
C ALA A 40 13.03 4.84 -0.14
N GLY A 41 12.02 3.96 -0.08
CA GLY A 41 10.88 3.97 -1.00
C GLY A 41 10.10 2.67 -1.04
N MET A 42 9.07 2.62 -1.89
CA MET A 42 8.23 1.44 -2.10
C MET A 42 8.70 0.61 -3.31
N SER A 43 8.68 -0.71 -3.18
CA SER A 43 9.09 -1.67 -4.22
C SER A 43 7.89 -2.24 -4.97
N GLY A 44 7.73 -1.87 -6.23
CA GLY A 44 6.73 -2.48 -7.14
C GLY A 44 7.20 -3.77 -7.81
N GLY A 45 8.30 -4.37 -7.35
CA GLY A 45 8.99 -5.46 -8.05
C GLY A 45 9.66 -5.01 -9.37
N ILE A 46 10.21 -5.98 -10.10
CA ILE A 46 11.01 -5.73 -11.34
C ILE A 46 10.18 -4.98 -12.39
N VAL A 47 8.92 -5.39 -12.59
CA VAL A 47 8.02 -4.78 -13.58
C VAL A 47 7.66 -3.35 -13.20
N GLY A 48 7.42 -3.09 -11.91
CA GLY A 48 7.15 -1.74 -11.40
C GLY A 48 8.33 -0.79 -11.60
N GLY A 49 9.56 -1.26 -11.36
CA GLY A 49 10.77 -0.46 -11.56
C GLY A 49 10.98 -0.01 -13.01
N ILE A 50 10.73 -0.90 -13.98
CA ILE A 50 10.85 -0.56 -15.41
C ILE A 50 9.79 0.48 -15.83
N ALA A 51 8.56 0.37 -15.32
CA ALA A 51 7.49 1.33 -15.64
C ALA A 51 7.79 2.74 -15.11
N GLU A 52 8.42 2.86 -13.94
CA GLU A 52 8.84 4.15 -13.39
C GLU A 52 9.98 4.79 -14.16
N MET A 53 10.95 3.99 -14.64
CA MET A 53 12.01 4.49 -15.53
C MET A 53 11.43 5.08 -16.83
N LEU A 54 10.26 4.60 -17.27
CA LEU A 54 9.52 5.13 -18.42
C LEU A 54 8.59 6.31 -18.07
N GLY A 55 8.69 6.84 -16.85
CA GLY A 55 7.94 8.04 -16.41
C GLY A 55 6.52 7.78 -15.91
N ARG A 56 6.07 6.52 -15.83
CA ARG A 56 4.77 6.19 -15.23
C ARG A 56 4.92 6.07 -13.72
N LYS A 57 4.47 7.11 -13.00
CA LYS A 57 4.38 7.06 -11.53
C LYS A 57 3.21 6.20 -11.10
N ASN A 58 3.46 5.21 -10.24
CA ASN A 58 2.43 4.44 -9.58
C ASN A 58 2.54 4.63 -8.07
N LEU A 59 1.59 5.38 -7.49
CA LEU A 59 1.58 5.73 -6.06
C LEU A 59 1.16 4.55 -5.17
N ALA A 60 0.48 3.55 -5.73
CA ALA A 60 0.08 2.33 -5.03
C ALA A 60 1.11 1.20 -5.16
N LYS A 61 2.28 1.45 -5.77
CA LYS A 61 3.29 0.40 -5.99
C LYS A 61 3.80 -0.15 -4.66
N GLY A 62 4.04 -1.46 -4.62
CA GLY A 62 4.55 -2.11 -3.41
C GLY A 62 3.57 -2.12 -2.25
N VAL A 63 2.28 -1.88 -2.51
CA VAL A 63 1.21 -2.01 -1.52
C VAL A 63 0.16 -2.95 -2.07
N LYS A 64 -0.18 -3.98 -1.31
CA LYS A 64 -1.32 -4.86 -1.59
C LYS A 64 -2.33 -4.68 -0.48
N VAL A 65 -3.58 -4.41 -0.85
CA VAL A 65 -4.66 -4.16 0.09
C VAL A 65 -5.76 -5.18 -0.14
N GLU A 66 -6.25 -5.74 0.96
CA GLU A 66 -7.46 -6.55 1.02
C GLU A 66 -8.37 -5.97 2.10
N VAL A 67 -9.42 -5.27 1.71
CA VAL A 67 -10.39 -4.69 2.63
C VAL A 67 -11.49 -5.71 2.92
N GLY A 68 -11.56 -6.18 4.17
CA GLY A 68 -12.65 -7.01 4.67
C GLY A 68 -13.79 -6.17 5.26
N GLU A 69 -14.80 -6.84 5.84
CA GLU A 69 -15.96 -6.16 6.44
C GLU A 69 -15.62 -5.39 7.71
N LYS A 70 -14.66 -5.88 8.50
CA LYS A 70 -14.29 -5.30 9.80
C LYS A 70 -12.86 -4.78 9.86
N GLU A 71 -11.97 -5.38 9.09
CA GLU A 71 -10.54 -5.13 9.14
C GLU A 71 -9.99 -5.09 7.72
N THR A 72 -8.87 -4.39 7.55
CA THR A 72 -8.13 -4.31 6.28
C THR A 72 -6.76 -4.92 6.48
N ALA A 73 -6.38 -5.84 5.60
CA ALA A 73 -5.02 -6.34 5.51
C ALA A 73 -4.23 -5.49 4.50
N VAL A 74 -3.04 -5.04 4.91
CA VAL A 74 -2.13 -4.25 4.09
C VAL A 74 -0.75 -4.90 4.10
N ASP A 75 -0.32 -5.40 2.93
CA ASP A 75 1.05 -5.88 2.74
C ASP A 75 1.90 -4.78 2.10
N LEU A 76 3.03 -4.46 2.73
CA LEU A 76 3.97 -3.45 2.26
C LEU A 76 5.27 -4.08 1.78
N TYR A 77 5.72 -3.68 0.60
CA TYR A 77 7.01 -4.04 0.02
C TYR A 77 7.87 -2.79 -0.04
N VAL A 78 8.84 -2.69 0.87
CA VAL A 78 9.64 -1.48 1.08
C VAL A 78 11.11 -1.71 0.75
N ILE A 79 11.79 -0.64 0.35
CA ILE A 79 13.24 -0.54 0.24
C ILE A 79 13.72 0.24 1.46
N VAL A 80 14.66 -0.35 2.18
CA VAL A 80 15.15 0.17 3.47
C VAL A 80 16.56 0.69 3.31
N ASP A 81 16.89 1.79 3.98
CA ASP A 81 18.24 2.35 3.95
C ASP A 81 19.28 1.36 4.49
N TYR A 82 20.47 1.39 3.89
CA TYR A 82 21.56 0.53 4.32
C TYR A 82 22.08 0.92 5.71
N GLY A 83 22.39 -0.07 6.55
CA GLY A 83 23.01 0.13 7.85
C GLY A 83 22.04 0.41 8.99
N ILE A 84 20.72 0.43 8.74
CA ILE A 84 19.71 0.56 9.79
C ILE A 84 19.19 -0.80 10.27
N ARG A 85 18.61 -0.83 11.47
CA ARG A 85 17.99 -2.03 12.04
C ARG A 85 16.59 -2.21 11.48
N ILE A 86 16.43 -3.15 10.56
CA ILE A 86 15.14 -3.46 9.90
C ILE A 86 13.98 -3.67 10.90
N PRO A 87 14.14 -4.42 12.01
CA PRO A 87 13.04 -4.61 12.96
C PRO A 87 12.53 -3.30 13.59
N ASP A 88 13.42 -2.34 13.82
CA ASP A 88 13.07 -1.07 14.46
C ASP A 88 12.26 -0.18 13.50
N VAL A 89 12.57 -0.22 12.20
CA VAL A 89 11.78 0.47 11.17
C VAL A 89 10.47 -0.24 10.92
N ALA A 90 10.45 -1.58 10.85
CA ALA A 90 9.22 -2.35 10.69
C ALA A 90 8.21 -2.08 11.81
N ALA A 91 8.70 -1.96 13.07
CA ALA A 91 7.85 -1.60 14.20
C ALA A 91 7.28 -0.18 14.07
N GLN A 92 8.06 0.78 13.57
CA GLN A 92 7.58 2.15 13.32
C GLN A 92 6.52 2.20 12.22
N VAL A 93 6.69 1.42 11.15
CA VAL A 93 5.70 1.30 10.07
C VAL A 93 4.38 0.73 10.60
N GLN A 94 4.44 -0.28 11.46
CA GLN A 94 3.23 -0.89 12.05
C GLN A 94 2.51 0.02 13.06
N ALA A 95 3.22 0.98 13.65
CA ALA A 95 2.68 1.90 14.65
C ALA A 95 2.15 3.23 14.05
N ASN A 96 2.35 3.45 12.75
CA ASN A 96 1.91 4.66 12.04
C ASN A 96 0.38 4.73 11.89
#